data_AF-A0A059A1N4-F1
#
_entry.id   AF-A0A059A1N4-F1
#
_cell.length_a   1.000
_cell.length_b   1.000
_cell.length_c   1.000
_cell.angle_alpha   90.00
_cell.angle_beta   90.00
_cell.angle_gamma   90.00
#
_symmetry.space_group_name_H-M   'P 1'
#
loop_
_entity.id
_entity.type
_entity.pdbx_description
1 polymer ?
#
loop_
_entity_poly.entity_id
_entity_poly.type
_entity_poly.pdbx_seq_one_letter_code
_entity_poly.pdbx_strand_id
1 'polypeptide(L)'
;MAVNRRETGVLDEDDMPEDEMNDLGDEAFDSESESDAGEKEDVKLPEAKEDVAYDRDGILDKLGDTGWPQGVPWVRRLSVDIDSRQEQEVDMNDDLPRELSFYTQVLEGTREAFGKLQSMGLPFLRPSDYRAEMVKTNSHMEKVKARLLAGKREERRLFYFPGVKSLLLPLILSRALTFSRNQNEG
;
A
#
# COMPACT_ATOMS: atom_id res chain seq x y z
N MET A 1 5.42 -31.13 5.88
CA MET A 1 6.60 -30.48 5.27
C MET A 1 7.14 -29.49 6.29
N ALA A 2 8.39 -29.67 6.72
CA ALA A 2 8.98 -28.92 7.82
C ALA A 2 9.17 -27.44 7.45
N VAL A 3 8.63 -26.55 8.27
CA VAL A 3 8.85 -25.11 8.16
C VAL A 3 10.21 -24.80 8.77
N ASN A 4 11.23 -24.69 7.95
CA ASN A 4 12.54 -24.21 8.40
C ASN A 4 12.42 -22.73 8.78
N ARG A 5 12.47 -22.46 10.08
CA ARG A 5 12.59 -21.14 10.67
C ARG A 5 14.00 -20.62 10.35
N ARG A 6 14.16 -19.91 9.23
CA ARG A 6 15.42 -19.23 8.92
C ARG A 6 15.48 -17.96 9.78
N GLU A 7 16.58 -17.83 10.51
CA GLU A 7 16.92 -16.65 11.30
C GLU A 7 16.86 -15.41 10.39
N THR A 8 16.07 -14.44 10.81
CA THR A 8 16.09 -13.11 10.21
C THR A 8 17.44 -12.50 10.53
N GLY A 9 18.35 -12.47 9.54
CA GLY A 9 19.55 -11.66 9.61
C GLY A 9 19.13 -10.22 9.85
N VAL A 10 19.30 -9.76 11.07
CA VAL A 10 19.32 -8.34 11.41
C VAL A 10 20.53 -7.80 10.65
N LEU A 11 20.29 -7.15 9.51
CA LEU A 11 21.30 -6.29 8.92
C LEU A 11 21.34 -5.07 9.83
N ASP A 12 22.43 -4.93 10.58
CA ASP A 12 22.71 -3.73 11.36
C ASP A 12 22.64 -2.52 10.41
N GLU A 13 21.63 -1.66 10.63
CA GLU A 13 21.29 -0.53 9.76
C GLU A 13 22.27 0.66 9.90
N ASP A 14 23.34 0.51 10.68
CA ASP A 14 24.17 1.62 11.17
C ASP A 14 25.53 1.79 10.46
N ASP A 15 25.87 0.96 9.47
CA ASP A 15 27.23 0.96 8.85
C ASP A 15 27.24 1.28 7.34
N MET A 16 26.43 2.27 6.91
CA MET A 16 26.55 2.87 5.58
C MET A 16 27.22 4.25 5.71
N PRO A 17 28.40 4.48 5.09
CA PRO A 17 29.15 5.71 5.27
C PRO A 17 28.34 6.95 4.84
N GLU A 18 28.44 8.01 5.63
CA GLU A 18 27.67 9.27 5.48
C GLU A 18 27.91 9.97 4.12
N ASP A 19 29.05 9.71 3.49
CA ASP A 19 29.51 10.40 2.29
C ASP A 19 28.96 9.85 0.96
N GLU A 20 28.39 8.65 0.92
CA GLU A 20 27.79 8.10 -0.33
C GLU A 20 26.33 8.53 -0.55
N MET A 21 25.67 9.08 0.46
CA MET A 21 24.25 9.47 0.39
C MET A 21 24.04 10.95 0.05
N ASN A 22 25.09 11.77 0.09
CA ASN A 22 25.02 13.20 -0.23
C ASN A 22 25.23 13.47 -1.74
N ASP A 23 25.76 12.50 -2.48
CA ASP A 23 26.01 12.59 -3.93
C ASP A 23 24.77 12.32 -4.80
N LEU A 24 23.66 11.89 -4.19
CA LEU A 24 22.38 11.66 -4.87
C LEU A 24 21.38 12.82 -4.66
N GLY A 25 21.82 13.89 -4.01
CA GLY A 25 20.97 15.02 -3.59
C GLY A 25 20.75 16.12 -4.61
N ASP A 26 21.57 16.21 -5.67
CA ASP A 26 21.55 17.39 -6.58
C ASP A 26 21.64 17.09 -8.09
N GLU A 27 21.80 15.83 -8.52
CA GLU A 27 21.96 15.50 -9.94
C GLU A 27 21.10 14.29 -10.34
N ALA A 28 19.79 14.47 -10.43
CA ALA A 28 18.90 13.72 -11.33
C ALA A 28 17.45 14.20 -11.16
N PHE A 29 17.17 15.42 -11.63
CA PHE A 29 15.93 15.63 -12.36
C PHE A 29 16.06 14.86 -13.69
N ASP A 30 16.14 13.54 -13.60
CA ASP A 30 15.97 12.70 -14.77
C ASP A 30 14.47 12.47 -14.88
N SER A 31 13.86 13.40 -15.58
CA SER A 31 12.58 13.19 -16.24
C SER A 31 12.75 12.01 -17.19
N GLU A 32 12.71 10.80 -16.64
CA GLU A 32 12.37 9.60 -17.40
C GLU A 32 10.90 9.75 -17.78
N SER A 33 10.69 10.64 -18.76
CA SER A 33 9.57 10.59 -19.66
C SER A 33 9.70 9.24 -20.34
N GLU A 34 9.02 8.24 -19.80
CA GLU A 34 8.59 7.06 -20.55
C GLU A 34 7.82 7.58 -21.76
N SER A 35 8.53 7.95 -22.83
CA SER A 35 7.95 8.12 -24.15
C SER A 35 7.65 6.72 -24.66
N ASP A 36 6.62 6.11 -24.08
CA ASP A 36 5.79 5.19 -24.83
C ASP A 36 5.09 6.04 -25.90
N ALA A 37 5.79 6.24 -27.02
CA ALA A 37 5.23 6.73 -28.26
C ALA A 37 4.37 5.62 -28.90
N GLY A 38 3.52 4.97 -28.11
CA GLY A 38 2.27 4.44 -28.59
C GLY A 38 1.37 5.66 -28.79
N GLU A 39 1.00 5.92 -30.03
CA GLU A 39 -0.01 6.91 -30.37
C GLU A 39 -1.19 6.74 -29.41
N LYS A 40 -1.36 7.70 -28.49
CA LYS A 40 -2.64 7.91 -27.81
C LYS A 40 -3.58 8.43 -28.88
N GLU A 41 -4.07 7.54 -29.74
CA GLU A 41 -5.41 7.73 -30.26
C GLU A 41 -6.28 7.83 -29.01
N ASP A 42 -6.64 9.06 -28.65
CA ASP A 42 -7.77 9.35 -27.80
C ASP A 42 -8.98 8.69 -28.47
N VAL A 43 -9.21 7.42 -28.16
CA VAL A 43 -10.44 6.71 -28.52
C VAL A 43 -11.52 7.50 -27.81
N LYS A 44 -12.17 8.38 -28.56
CA LYS A 44 -13.32 9.17 -28.09
C LYS A 44 -14.38 8.17 -27.66
N LEU A 45 -14.39 7.87 -26.36
CA LEU A 45 -15.43 7.05 -25.75
C LEU A 45 -16.76 7.74 -26.08
N PRO A 46 -17.76 7.00 -26.58
CA PRO A 46 -19.04 7.59 -26.89
C PRO A 46 -19.58 8.24 -25.61
N GLU A 47 -19.84 9.55 -25.68
CA GLU A 47 -20.51 10.28 -24.61
C GLU A 47 -21.79 9.52 -24.27
N ALA A 48 -21.91 9.14 -22.99
CA ALA A 48 -23.03 8.35 -22.51
C ALA A 48 -24.32 9.13 -22.80
N LYS A 49 -25.18 8.58 -23.67
CA LYS A 49 -26.49 9.17 -23.96
C LYS A 49 -27.25 9.26 -22.64
N GLU A 50 -27.73 10.44 -22.29
CA GLU A 50 -28.40 10.68 -20.99
C GLU A 50 -29.75 9.95 -20.83
N ASP A 51 -30.23 9.26 -21.87
CA ASP A 51 -31.45 8.46 -21.86
C ASP A 51 -31.21 6.96 -21.55
N VAL A 52 -30.30 6.63 -20.64
CA VAL A 52 -30.16 5.23 -20.18
C VAL A 52 -31.27 4.91 -19.18
N ALA A 53 -32.41 4.45 -19.70
CA ALA A 53 -33.39 3.74 -18.88
C ALA A 53 -32.77 2.44 -18.33
N TYR A 54 -32.97 2.17 -17.05
CA TYR A 54 -32.53 0.94 -16.40
C TYR A 54 -33.27 -0.28 -16.98
N ASP A 55 -32.70 -0.89 -18.02
CA ASP A 55 -33.19 -2.12 -18.65
C ASP A 55 -32.61 -3.34 -17.92
N ARG A 56 -33.40 -3.89 -16.99
CA ARG A 56 -33.03 -5.10 -16.24
C ARG A 56 -32.87 -6.31 -17.15
N ASP A 57 -33.76 -6.45 -18.14
CA ASP A 57 -33.84 -7.65 -18.97
C ASP A 57 -32.64 -7.70 -19.92
N GLY A 58 -32.26 -6.56 -20.51
CA GLY A 58 -31.05 -6.44 -21.31
C GLY A 58 -29.76 -6.71 -20.52
N ILE A 59 -29.68 -6.29 -19.26
CA ILE A 59 -28.53 -6.58 -18.38
C ILE A 59 -28.43 -8.08 -18.10
N LEU A 60 -29.55 -8.76 -17.83
CA LEU A 60 -29.58 -10.20 -17.57
C LEU A 60 -29.20 -11.01 -18.80
N ASP A 61 -29.69 -10.61 -19.98
CA ASP A 61 -29.32 -11.22 -21.26
C ASP A 61 -27.80 -11.14 -21.49
N LYS A 62 -27.22 -9.95 -21.30
CA LYS A 62 -25.77 -9.76 -21.42
C LYS A 62 -24.93 -10.44 -20.35
N LEU A 63 -25.45 -10.58 -19.15
CA LEU A 63 -24.79 -11.38 -18.12
C LEU A 63 -24.73 -12.86 -18.54
N GLY A 64 -25.77 -13.37 -19.21
CA GLY A 64 -25.77 -14.71 -19.80
C GLY A 64 -24.72 -14.88 -20.90
N ASP A 65 -24.57 -13.90 -21.77
CA ASP A 65 -23.61 -13.92 -22.88
C ASP A 65 -22.14 -13.87 -22.41
N THR A 66 -21.84 -13.05 -21.40
CA THR A 66 -20.47 -12.74 -20.95
C THR A 66 -20.00 -13.58 -19.76
N GLY A 67 -20.94 -14.29 -19.11
CA GLY A 67 -20.66 -15.07 -17.91
C GLY A 67 -19.68 -16.21 -18.15
N TRP A 68 -18.92 -16.56 -17.11
CA TRP A 68 -18.12 -17.79 -17.13
C TRP A 68 -19.03 -19.02 -17.27
N PRO A 69 -18.62 -20.05 -18.04
CA PRO A 69 -19.40 -21.28 -18.15
C PRO A 69 -19.54 -21.97 -16.80
N GLN A 70 -20.66 -22.66 -16.59
CA GLN A 70 -20.93 -23.36 -15.35
C GLN A 70 -19.92 -24.50 -15.15
N GLY A 71 -19.39 -24.65 -13.93
CA GLY A 71 -18.46 -25.74 -13.58
C GLY A 71 -16.97 -25.47 -13.84
N VAL A 72 -16.57 -24.23 -14.17
CA VAL A 72 -15.16 -23.86 -14.28
C VAL A 72 -14.46 -23.99 -12.92
N PRO A 73 -13.34 -24.74 -12.82
CA PRO A 73 -12.54 -24.83 -11.60
C PRO A 73 -12.13 -23.44 -11.13
N TRP A 74 -12.19 -23.21 -9.81
CA TRP A 74 -11.88 -21.91 -9.23
C TRP A 74 -10.50 -21.37 -9.63
N VAL A 75 -9.50 -22.23 -9.80
CA VAL A 75 -8.13 -21.86 -10.22
C VAL A 75 -8.06 -21.10 -11.55
N ARG A 76 -9.08 -21.21 -12.42
CA ARG A 76 -9.14 -20.42 -13.67
C ARG A 76 -9.76 -19.03 -13.48
N ARG A 77 -10.60 -18.87 -12.45
CA ARG A 77 -11.23 -17.59 -12.12
C ARG A 77 -10.35 -16.76 -11.18
N LEU A 78 -9.75 -17.41 -10.18
CA LEU A 78 -8.96 -16.79 -9.10
C LEU A 78 -9.65 -15.60 -8.42
N SER A 79 -10.97 -15.47 -8.56
CA SER A 79 -11.77 -14.43 -7.93
C SER A 79 -12.25 -14.90 -6.56
N VAL A 80 -12.20 -14.01 -5.58
CA VAL A 80 -12.79 -14.21 -4.25
C VAL A 80 -13.72 -13.04 -3.99
N ASP A 81 -14.99 -13.37 -3.80
CA ASP A 81 -16.04 -12.39 -3.54
C ASP A 81 -16.26 -12.36 -2.03
N ILE A 82 -15.90 -11.24 -1.39
CA ILE A 82 -16.10 -11.04 0.03
C ILE A 82 -17.38 -10.25 0.20
N ASP A 83 -18.38 -10.86 0.81
CA ASP A 83 -19.63 -10.20 1.17
C ASP A 83 -19.40 -9.33 2.41
N SER A 84 -18.59 -8.30 2.20
CA SER A 84 -18.35 -7.24 3.16
C SER A 84 -19.49 -6.25 3.01
N ARG A 85 -20.68 -6.64 3.46
CA ARG A 85 -21.71 -5.68 3.83
C ARG A 85 -21.13 -4.90 5.02
N GLN A 86 -20.30 -3.90 4.72
CA GLN A 86 -19.48 -3.18 5.69
C GLN A 86 -20.41 -2.67 6.79
N GLU A 87 -20.30 -3.25 8.00
CA GLU A 87 -21.07 -2.80 9.17
C GLU A 87 -20.66 -1.37 9.58
N GLN A 88 -19.54 -0.90 9.07
CA GLN A 88 -19.00 0.45 9.29
C GLN A 88 -19.33 1.33 8.07
N GLU A 89 -20.22 2.30 8.26
CA GLU A 89 -20.41 3.39 7.29
C GLU A 89 -19.13 4.23 7.28
N VAL A 90 -18.33 4.10 6.22
CA VAL A 90 -17.09 4.86 6.04
C VAL A 90 -17.42 6.18 5.35
N ASP A 91 -16.98 7.30 5.94
CA ASP A 91 -17.08 8.61 5.29
C ASP A 91 -16.23 8.60 4.01
N MET A 92 -16.85 8.95 2.89
CA MET A 92 -16.18 9.02 1.59
C MET A 92 -15.10 10.10 1.54
N ASN A 93 -15.13 11.10 2.43
CA ASN A 93 -14.16 12.20 2.43
C ASN A 93 -12.97 11.96 3.36
N ASP A 94 -13.00 10.92 4.19
CA ASP A 94 -11.88 10.55 5.06
C ASP A 94 -11.10 9.38 4.44
N ASP A 95 -9.93 9.69 3.91
CA ASP A 95 -9.11 8.73 3.17
C ASP A 95 -8.55 7.63 4.08
N LEU A 96 -8.20 7.92 5.34
CA LEU A 96 -7.52 6.95 6.21
C LEU A 96 -8.42 5.76 6.60
N PRO A 97 -9.67 5.96 7.11
CA PRO A 97 -10.59 4.86 7.37
C PRO A 97 -10.97 4.11 6.09
N ARG A 98 -11.08 4.81 4.96
CA ARG A 98 -11.40 4.22 3.66
C ARG A 98 -10.31 3.28 3.18
N GLU A 99 -9.05 3.71 3.22
CA GLU A 99 -7.90 2.87 2.91
C GLU A 99 -7.80 1.66 3.85
N LEU A 100 -8.07 1.85 5.14
CA LEU A 100 -8.08 0.75 6.10
C LEU A 100 -9.16 -0.29 5.75
N SER A 101 -10.34 0.14 5.32
CA SER A 101 -11.43 -0.75 4.91
C SER A 101 -11.07 -1.59 3.67
N PHE A 102 -10.38 -0.99 2.70
CA PHE A 102 -9.88 -1.72 1.53
C PHE A 102 -8.79 -2.71 1.93
N TYR A 103 -7.89 -2.31 2.82
CA TYR A 103 -6.83 -3.18 3.31
C TYR A 103 -7.40 -4.42 4.03
N THR A 104 -8.37 -4.25 4.93
CA THR A 104 -8.97 -5.38 5.67
C THR A 104 -9.73 -6.31 4.74
N GLN A 105 -10.48 -5.78 3.78
CA GLN A 105 -11.16 -6.56 2.75
C GLN A 105 -10.15 -7.39 1.94
N VAL A 106 -9.09 -6.78 1.41
CA VAL A 106 -8.06 -7.51 0.64
C VAL A 106 -7.37 -8.58 1.49
N LEU A 107 -7.10 -8.29 2.77
CA LEU A 107 -6.47 -9.24 3.69
C LEU A 107 -7.33 -10.49 3.90
N GLU A 108 -8.64 -10.33 4.09
CA GLU A 108 -9.58 -11.44 4.25
C GLU A 108 -9.66 -12.29 2.97
N GLY A 109 -9.80 -11.66 1.81
CA GLY A 109 -9.89 -12.37 0.53
C GLY A 109 -8.60 -13.12 0.20
N THR A 110 -7.46 -12.53 0.54
CA THR A 110 -6.15 -13.18 0.40
C THR A 110 -6.06 -14.43 1.28
N ARG A 111 -6.56 -14.38 2.52
CA ARG A 111 -6.59 -15.55 3.41
C ARG A 111 -7.48 -16.67 2.87
N GLU A 112 -8.65 -16.35 2.35
CA GLU A 112 -9.54 -17.35 1.73
C GLU A 112 -8.89 -17.97 0.48
N ALA A 113 -8.32 -17.15 -0.39
CA ALA A 113 -7.58 -17.61 -1.57
C ALA A 113 -6.41 -18.53 -1.18
N PHE A 114 -5.68 -18.19 -0.13
CA PHE A 114 -4.58 -18.99 0.40
C PHE A 114 -5.04 -20.38 0.85
N GLY A 115 -6.14 -20.46 1.60
CA GLY A 115 -6.73 -21.74 2.00
C GLY A 115 -7.14 -22.61 0.81
N LYS A 116 -7.73 -22.00 -0.23
CA LYS A 116 -8.08 -22.69 -1.47
C LYS A 116 -6.84 -23.21 -2.21
N LEU A 117 -5.81 -22.39 -2.38
CA LEU A 117 -4.56 -22.79 -3.04
C LEU A 117 -3.82 -23.90 -2.28
N GLN A 118 -3.80 -23.82 -0.94
CA GLN A 118 -3.18 -24.83 -0.09
C GLN A 118 -3.91 -26.17 -0.17
N SER A 119 -5.25 -26.19 -0.16
CA SER A 119 -6.04 -27.43 -0.29
C SER A 119 -5.88 -28.10 -1.66
N MET A 120 -5.60 -27.34 -2.71
CA MET A 120 -5.28 -27.85 -4.05
C MET A 120 -3.83 -28.33 -4.19
N GLY A 121 -2.96 -28.05 -3.21
CA GLY A 121 -1.54 -28.42 -3.25
C GLY A 121 -0.72 -27.62 -4.27
N LEU A 122 -1.17 -26.42 -4.66
CA LEU A 122 -0.46 -25.58 -5.63
C LEU A 122 0.59 -24.69 -4.93
N PRO A 123 1.81 -24.55 -5.50
CA PRO A 123 2.79 -23.59 -5.00
C PRO A 123 2.35 -22.17 -5.34
N PHE A 124 2.21 -21.32 -4.34
CA PHE A 124 1.77 -19.92 -4.52
C PHE A 124 2.75 -18.89 -3.95
N LEU A 125 3.69 -19.30 -3.09
CA LEU A 125 4.74 -18.39 -2.60
C LEU A 125 5.85 -18.27 -3.63
N ARG A 126 6.26 -17.03 -3.90
CA ARG A 126 7.44 -16.75 -4.71
C ARG A 126 8.70 -17.29 -4.00
N PRO A 127 9.45 -18.22 -4.61
CA PRO A 127 10.73 -18.66 -4.04
C PRO A 127 11.76 -17.52 -4.02
N SER A 128 12.61 -17.49 -3.01
CA SER A 128 13.66 -16.46 -2.86
C SER A 128 14.68 -16.44 -4.00
N ASP A 129 14.88 -17.59 -4.66
CA ASP A 129 15.82 -17.76 -5.77
C ASP A 129 15.14 -17.70 -7.15
N TYR A 130 13.87 -17.30 -7.21
CA TYR A 130 13.15 -17.16 -8.47
C TYR A 130 13.35 -15.76 -9.07
N ARG A 131 14.27 -15.68 -10.05
CA ARG A 131 14.61 -14.48 -10.80
C ARG A 131 13.77 -14.39 -12.08
N ALA A 132 12.77 -13.53 -12.05
CA ALA A 132 11.93 -13.16 -13.19
C ALA A 132 11.78 -11.64 -13.23
N GLU A 133 11.34 -11.11 -14.36
CA GLU A 133 11.00 -9.69 -14.50
C GLU A 133 9.90 -9.31 -13.52
N MET A 134 10.09 -8.19 -12.84
CA MET A 134 9.15 -7.64 -11.87
C MET A 134 8.50 -6.40 -12.46
N VAL A 135 7.28 -6.07 -12.00
CA VAL A 135 6.55 -4.86 -12.45
C VAL A 135 7.37 -3.57 -12.28
N LYS A 136 8.28 -3.53 -11.30
CA LYS A 136 9.19 -2.41 -11.05
C LYS A 136 10.64 -2.88 -11.16
N THR A 137 11.50 -2.07 -11.77
CA THR A 137 12.93 -2.35 -11.89
C THR A 137 13.64 -2.21 -10.54
N ASN A 138 14.78 -2.89 -10.38
CA ASN A 138 15.59 -2.79 -9.16
C ASN A 138 16.07 -1.35 -8.92
N SER A 139 16.52 -0.65 -9.98
CA SER A 139 16.95 0.75 -9.90
C SER A 139 15.82 1.67 -9.38
N HIS A 140 14.57 1.45 -9.84
CA HIS A 140 13.43 2.19 -9.30
C HIS A 140 13.22 1.91 -7.80
N MET A 141 13.29 0.65 -7.38
CA MET A 141 13.10 0.26 -5.98
C MET A 141 14.24 0.74 -5.06
N GLU A 142 15.46 0.87 -5.58
CA GLU A 142 16.59 1.50 -4.88
C GLU A 142 16.31 2.98 -4.61
N LYS A 143 15.78 3.73 -5.59
CA LYS A 143 15.35 5.12 -5.40
C LYS A 143 14.26 5.25 -4.33
N VAL A 144 13.27 4.34 -4.33
CA VAL A 144 12.21 4.30 -3.30
C VAL A 144 12.81 4.04 -1.92
N LYS A 145 13.72 3.05 -1.81
CA LYS A 145 14.40 2.72 -0.55
C LYS A 145 15.22 3.91 -0.03
N ALA A 146 15.95 4.60 -0.91
CA ALA A 146 16.72 5.79 -0.54
C ALA A 146 15.84 6.89 0.06
N ARG A 147 14.67 7.15 -0.53
CA ARG A 147 13.69 8.12 0.01
C ARG A 147 13.16 7.73 1.39
N LEU A 148 12.86 6.45 1.59
CA LEU A 148 12.41 5.94 2.90
C LEU A 148 13.49 6.11 3.98
N LEU A 149 14.76 5.82 3.65
CA LEU A 149 15.88 6.00 4.57
C LEU A 149 16.15 7.47 4.86
N ALA A 150 16.03 8.35 3.85
CA ALA A 150 16.16 9.79 4.02
C ALA A 150 15.08 10.34 4.98
N GLY A 151 13.82 9.98 4.79
CA GLY A 151 12.73 10.36 5.69
C GLY A 151 12.94 9.86 7.13
N LYS A 152 13.34 8.59 7.29
CA LYS A 152 13.69 8.01 8.60
C LYS A 152 14.88 8.74 9.26
N ARG A 153 15.86 9.19 8.47
CA ARG A 153 17.01 9.98 8.96
C ARG A 153 16.57 11.37 9.38
N GLU A 154 15.70 12.03 8.63
CA GLU A 154 15.16 13.35 8.97
C GLU A 154 14.33 13.30 10.25
N GLU A 155 13.45 12.31 10.39
CA GLU A 155 12.70 12.08 11.63
C GLU A 155 13.65 11.89 12.82
N ARG A 156 14.68 11.04 12.67
CA ARG A 156 15.71 10.84 13.69
C ARG A 156 16.48 12.12 13.97
N ARG A 157 16.83 12.92 12.96
CA ARG A 157 17.55 14.19 13.11
C ARG A 157 16.70 15.23 13.85
N LEU A 158 15.40 15.33 13.54
CA LEU A 158 14.46 16.18 14.27
C LEU A 158 14.30 15.72 15.73
N PHE A 159 14.29 14.40 15.97
CA PHE A 159 14.25 13.83 17.31
C PHE A 159 15.56 14.01 18.10
N TYR A 160 16.68 14.18 17.39
CA TYR A 160 18.04 14.32 17.93
C TYR A 160 18.67 15.70 17.68
N PHE A 161 17.89 16.78 17.57
CA PHE A 161 18.44 18.13 17.70
C PHE A 161 18.82 18.37 19.18
N PRO A 162 20.12 18.48 19.52
CA PRO A 162 20.56 18.59 20.91
C PRO A 162 20.23 19.97 21.55
N GLY A 163 19.71 20.92 20.77
CA GLY A 163 19.40 22.29 21.21
C GLY A 163 17.93 22.59 21.56
N VAL A 164 16.96 21.77 21.16
CA VAL A 164 15.53 22.04 21.43
C VAL A 164 15.02 21.33 22.69
N LYS A 165 15.66 20.23 23.11
CA LYS A 165 15.32 19.54 24.37
C LYS A 165 15.55 20.44 25.59
N SER A 166 16.55 21.32 25.58
CA SER A 166 16.80 22.25 26.69
C SER A 166 15.77 23.38 26.81
N LEU A 167 15.05 23.71 25.73
CA LEU A 167 14.11 24.84 25.68
C LEU A 167 12.64 24.42 25.77
N LEU A 168 12.26 23.22 25.30
CA LEU A 168 10.86 22.75 25.33
C LEU A 168 10.45 22.04 26.62
N LEU A 169 11.36 21.31 27.27
CA LEU A 169 11.10 20.65 28.56
C LEU A 169 10.62 21.61 29.68
N PRO A 170 11.22 22.80 29.89
CA PRO A 170 10.74 23.71 30.94
C PRO A 170 9.35 24.29 30.63
N LEU A 171 9.02 24.54 29.35
CA LEU A 171 7.72 25.07 28.93
C LEU A 171 6.58 24.07 29.13
N ILE A 172 6.83 22.78 28.88
CA ILE A 172 5.85 21.71 29.10
C ILE A 172 5.62 21.48 30.61
N LEU A 173 6.68 21.57 31.42
CA LEU A 173 6.59 21.38 32.88
C LEU A 173 5.86 22.54 33.59
N SER A 174 6.08 23.80 33.17
CA SER A 174 5.36 24.96 33.71
C SER A 174 3.86 24.95 33.38
N ARG A 175 3.47 24.41 32.23
CA ARG A 175 2.06 24.30 31.82
C ARG A 175 1.34 23.15 32.56
N ALA A 176 2.04 22.07 32.88
CA ALA A 176 1.50 20.98 33.69
C ALA A 176 1.29 21.38 35.17
N LEU A 177 2.22 22.12 35.77
CA LEU A 177 2.07 22.58 37.16
C LEU A 177 0.96 23.62 37.34
N THR A 178 0.76 24.51 36.37
CA THR A 178 -0.34 25.50 36.41
C THR A 178 -1.70 24.85 36.22
N PHE A 179 -1.81 23.81 35.38
CA PHE A 179 -3.03 23.04 35.22
C PHE A 179 -3.39 22.23 36.48
N SER A 180 -2.41 21.62 37.13
CA SER A 180 -2.65 20.85 38.38
C SER A 180 -3.00 21.75 39.57
N ARG A 181 -2.58 23.01 39.58
CA ARG A 181 -2.89 23.96 40.66
C ARG A 181 -4.32 24.51 40.57
N ASN A 182 -4.85 24.70 39.36
CA ASN A 182 -6.24 25.16 39.15
C ASN A 182 -7.30 24.08 39.44
N GLN A 183 -6.94 22.79 39.51
CA GLN A 183 -7.87 21.71 39.86
C GLN A 183 -8.01 21.48 41.38
N ASN A 184 -7.20 22.15 42.20
CA ASN A 184 -7.17 21.98 43.66
C ASN A 184 -7.71 23.20 44.45
N GLU A 185 -8.14 24.25 43.75
CA GLU A 185 -8.72 25.48 44.35
C GLU A 185 -10.22 25.67 43.98
N GLY A 186 -10.91 24.61 43.55
CA GLY A 186 -12.36 24.59 43.27
C GLY A 186 -13.14 23.72 44.24
#